data_AF-A0A6D2C5A6-F1
#
_entry.id   AF-A0A6D2C5A6-F1
#
_cell.length_a   1.000
_cell.length_b   1.000
_cell.length_c   1.000
_cell.angle_alpha   90.00
_cell.angle_beta   90.00
_cell.angle_gamma   90.00
#
_symmetry.space_group_name_H-M   'P 1'
#
loop_
_entity.id
_entity.type
_entity.pdbx_description
1 polymer ?
#
loop_
_entity_poly.entity_id
_entity_poly.type
_entity_poly.pdbx_seq_one_letter_code
_entity_poly.pdbx_strand_id
1 'polypeptide(L)'
;MNNKQRVKKIRDYAELAQVSYFYFDLLKDSNGIPRKIYELDSNGNKIKDEKYPRGYKEIEVTLEHIVNKKYQGQEVLINLQQGDDIFTEMKNSAKEVFNFDKLNGEFGEIQTQRFFERYDLLKHCPNTESNGFSATFFYNKESKEYTLAIRGTEFKLDQIQDLINDYYIGTNNDDLDKVVEQYFDMLFFYEETLKPLMQEKGITKINVVGHSLGGYLTQLFALSYPNIINEVYTYNAPLESRSVA
;
A
#
# COMPACT_ATOMS: atom_id res chain seq x y z
N MET A 1 -15.65 9.54 -24.73
CA MET A 1 -14.46 10.04 -24.01
C MET A 1 -13.45 10.57 -25.02
N ASN A 2 -13.08 11.86 -24.92
CA ASN A 2 -12.09 12.48 -25.81
C ASN A 2 -10.64 12.12 -25.39
N ASN A 3 -9.65 12.46 -26.22
CA ASN A 3 -8.25 12.11 -25.95
C ASN A 3 -7.73 12.70 -24.63
N LYS A 4 -8.11 13.93 -24.30
CA LYS A 4 -7.73 14.59 -23.04
C LYS A 4 -8.26 13.84 -21.81
N GLN A 5 -9.51 13.37 -21.88
CA GLN A 5 -10.13 12.57 -20.82
C GLN A 5 -9.46 11.19 -20.68
N ARG A 6 -9.11 10.55 -21.80
CA ARG A 6 -8.36 9.27 -21.79
C ARG A 6 -7.01 9.40 -21.12
N VAL A 7 -6.24 10.43 -21.48
CA VAL A 7 -4.93 10.70 -20.88
C VAL A 7 -5.05 11.01 -19.38
N LYS A 8 -6.04 11.83 -18.99
CA LYS A 8 -6.32 12.10 -17.57
C LYS A 8 -6.58 10.79 -16.83
N LYS A 9 -7.45 9.93 -17.36
CA LYS A 9 -7.80 8.64 -16.76
C LYS A 9 -6.57 7.75 -16.56
N ILE A 10 -5.75 7.55 -17.60
CA ILE A 10 -4.53 6.74 -17.52
C ILE A 10 -3.56 7.27 -16.45
N ARG A 11 -3.38 8.60 -16.38
CA ARG A 11 -2.54 9.21 -15.35
C ARG A 11 -3.09 8.95 -13.95
N ASP A 12 -4.38 9.15 -13.75
CA ASP A 12 -5.01 9.02 -12.44
C ASP A 12 -4.93 7.58 -11.88
N TYR A 13 -5.08 6.56 -12.74
CA TYR A 13 -4.88 5.16 -12.33
C TYR A 13 -3.41 4.80 -12.16
N ALA A 14 -2.49 5.43 -12.89
CA ALA A 14 -1.05 5.25 -12.63
C ALA A 14 -0.67 5.80 -11.25
N GLU A 15 -1.24 6.94 -10.85
CA GLU A 15 -1.05 7.47 -9.49
C GLU A 15 -1.61 6.51 -8.43
N LEU A 16 -2.80 5.91 -8.64
CA LEU A 16 -3.33 4.88 -7.74
C LEU A 16 -2.44 3.63 -7.67
N ALA A 17 -1.86 3.21 -8.80
CA ALA A 17 -0.91 2.10 -8.86
C ALA A 17 0.38 2.40 -8.10
N GLN A 18 0.86 3.66 -8.11
CA GLN A 18 2.03 4.07 -7.33
C GLN A 18 1.71 4.11 -5.83
N VAL A 19 0.54 4.63 -5.47
CA VAL A 19 0.13 4.78 -4.06
C VAL A 19 0.00 3.44 -3.33
N SER A 20 -0.28 2.34 -4.02
CA SER A 20 -0.33 1.01 -3.40
C SER A 20 1.02 0.56 -2.80
N TYR A 21 2.13 1.23 -3.14
CA TYR A 21 3.46 0.95 -2.58
C TYR A 21 3.75 1.66 -1.26
N PHE A 22 2.89 2.58 -0.79
CA PHE A 22 3.11 3.33 0.45
C PHE A 22 2.60 2.59 1.69
N TYR A 23 3.31 2.75 2.82
CA TYR A 23 3.06 2.02 4.07
C TYR A 23 2.00 2.69 4.95
N PHE A 24 0.72 2.55 4.57
CA PHE A 24 -0.41 3.13 5.30
C PHE A 24 -0.66 2.51 6.67
N ASP A 25 -0.10 1.33 6.92
CA ASP A 25 -0.09 0.66 8.22
C ASP A 25 0.72 1.42 9.29
N LEU A 26 1.67 2.27 8.88
CA LEU A 26 2.43 3.12 9.80
C LEU A 26 1.60 4.23 10.48
N LEU A 27 0.32 4.40 10.13
CA LEU A 27 -0.58 5.32 10.83
C LEU A 27 -0.77 4.95 12.30
N LYS A 28 -0.81 3.65 12.61
CA LYS A 28 -1.18 3.13 13.93
C LYS A 28 -0.32 1.93 14.31
N ASP A 29 -0.09 1.74 15.60
CA ASP A 29 0.51 0.51 16.08
C ASP A 29 -0.50 -0.66 16.09
N SER A 30 -0.04 -1.84 16.48
CA SER A 30 -0.86 -3.05 16.58
C SER A 30 -2.03 -2.95 17.58
N ASN A 31 -2.01 -1.96 18.47
CA ASN A 31 -3.11 -1.68 19.41
C ASN A 31 -4.06 -0.59 18.88
N GLY A 32 -3.86 -0.10 17.66
CA GLY A 32 -4.67 0.95 17.05
C GLY A 32 -4.33 2.36 17.55
N ILE A 33 -3.22 2.55 18.25
CA ILE A 33 -2.79 3.86 18.76
C ILE A 33 -2.03 4.59 17.64
N PRO A 34 -2.37 5.85 17.32
CA PRO A 34 -1.64 6.63 16.33
C PRO A 34 -0.14 6.63 16.58
N ARG A 35 0.65 6.35 15.54
CA ARG A 35 2.12 6.51 15.58
C ARG A 35 2.46 7.98 15.35
N LYS A 36 3.70 8.33 15.66
CA LYS A 36 4.20 9.72 15.55
C LYS A 36 5.46 9.80 14.70
N ILE A 37 5.78 11.01 14.28
CA ILE A 37 7.07 11.41 13.69
C ILE A 37 7.57 12.66 14.42
N TYR A 38 8.84 13.00 14.24
CA TYR A 38 9.36 14.29 14.70
C TYR A 38 8.82 15.43 13.84
N GLU A 39 8.48 16.56 14.45
CA GLU A 39 8.25 17.78 13.68
C GLU A 39 9.59 18.34 13.19
N LEU A 40 9.61 18.74 11.92
CA LEU A 40 10.79 19.29 11.27
C LEU A 40 10.62 20.79 11.04
N ASP A 41 11.71 21.54 11.22
CA ASP A 41 11.78 22.95 10.83
C ASP A 41 11.86 23.10 9.30
N SER A 42 11.95 24.35 8.83
CA SER A 42 12.06 24.67 7.39
C SER A 42 13.33 24.12 6.72
N ASN A 43 14.35 23.76 7.50
CA ASN A 43 15.61 23.18 7.02
C ASN A 43 15.62 21.64 7.15
N GLY A 44 14.55 21.02 7.65
CA GLY A 44 14.45 19.58 7.85
C GLY A 44 15.04 19.07 9.17
N ASN A 45 15.36 19.95 10.14
CA ASN A 45 15.89 19.53 11.43
C ASN A 45 14.76 19.28 12.45
N LYS A 46 14.97 18.31 13.35
CA LYS A 46 14.04 18.03 14.45
C LYS A 46 13.93 19.25 15.38
N ILE A 47 12.70 19.65 15.68
CA ILE A 47 12.44 20.77 16.60
C ILE A 47 12.59 20.29 18.05
N LYS A 48 13.48 20.90 18.83
CA LYS A 48 13.67 20.57 20.26
C LYS A 48 12.48 21.08 21.09
N ASP A 49 11.95 20.20 21.94
CA ASP A 49 10.91 20.52 22.93
C ASP A 49 10.96 19.48 24.07
N GLU A 50 11.41 19.91 25.25
CA GLU A 50 11.59 19.07 26.44
C GLU A 50 10.27 18.56 27.05
N LYS A 51 9.12 19.06 26.57
CA LYS A 51 7.80 18.53 26.97
C LYS A 51 7.52 17.13 26.43
N TYR A 52 8.27 16.72 25.40
CA TYR A 52 8.09 15.42 24.76
C TYR A 52 9.10 14.41 25.30
N PRO A 53 8.75 13.10 25.34
CA PRO A 53 9.60 12.08 25.95
C PRO A 53 11.03 12.01 25.40
N ARG A 54 11.19 12.35 24.12
CA ARG A 54 12.46 12.31 23.40
C ARG A 54 13.17 13.66 23.32
N GLY A 55 12.63 14.70 23.95
CA GLY A 55 13.16 16.07 23.88
C GLY A 55 12.98 16.76 22.53
N TYR A 56 12.18 16.18 21.63
CA TYR A 56 11.83 16.75 20.33
C TYR A 56 10.32 16.73 20.16
N LYS A 57 9.80 17.77 19.51
CA LYS A 57 8.37 17.87 19.21
C LYS A 57 7.92 16.68 18.35
N GLU A 58 6.91 15.97 18.82
CA GLU A 58 6.31 14.82 18.13
C GLU A 58 4.92 15.20 17.61
N ILE A 59 4.61 14.79 16.38
CA ILE A 59 3.30 14.97 15.75
C ILE A 59 2.77 13.63 15.24
N GLU A 60 1.45 13.48 15.19
CA GLU A 60 0.82 12.25 14.69
C GLU A 60 1.10 12.06 13.19
N VAL A 61 1.31 10.79 12.79
CA VAL A 61 1.44 10.43 11.37
C VAL A 61 0.08 10.61 10.70
N THR A 62 0.09 11.27 9.53
CA THR A 62 -1.09 11.45 8.70
C THR A 62 -0.90 10.73 7.37
N LEU A 63 -2.01 10.54 6.63
CA LEU A 63 -1.95 9.99 5.27
C LEU A 63 -1.06 10.84 4.35
N GLU A 64 -1.06 12.16 4.55
CA GLU A 64 -0.22 13.08 3.79
C GLU A 64 1.26 12.84 4.07
N HIS A 65 1.65 12.62 5.33
CA HIS A 65 3.04 12.29 5.69
C HIS A 65 3.51 11.02 4.97
N ILE A 66 2.66 9.99 4.90
CA ILE A 66 3.00 8.68 4.35
C ILE A 66 3.32 8.74 2.85
N VAL A 67 2.56 9.51 2.08
CA VAL A 67 2.74 9.55 0.61
C VAL A 67 3.68 10.65 0.15
N ASN A 68 3.95 11.67 0.97
CA ASN A 68 4.69 12.87 0.57
C ASN A 68 6.22 12.69 0.72
N LYS A 69 6.94 12.97 -0.37
CA LYS A 69 8.40 12.89 -0.48
C LYS A 69 9.15 13.74 0.53
N LYS A 70 8.56 14.84 1.00
CA LYS A 70 9.14 15.71 2.04
C LYS A 70 9.48 14.93 3.31
N TYR A 71 8.69 13.91 3.64
CA TYR A 71 8.86 13.09 4.85
C TYR A 71 9.55 11.75 4.56
N GLN A 72 10.00 11.51 3.32
CA GLN A 72 10.66 10.27 2.93
C GLN A 72 11.89 9.99 3.78
N GLY A 73 11.99 8.78 4.32
CA GLY A 73 13.09 8.35 5.17
C GLY A 73 12.97 8.81 6.63
N GLN A 74 11.95 9.58 6.98
CA GLN A 74 11.71 9.97 8.36
C GLN A 74 11.27 8.76 9.20
N GLU A 75 11.87 8.63 10.37
CA GLU A 75 11.58 7.59 11.35
C GLU A 75 10.16 7.73 11.93
N VAL A 76 9.40 6.64 11.93
CA VAL A 76 8.09 6.55 12.59
C VAL A 76 8.28 6.01 14.00
N LEU A 77 7.97 6.85 14.98
CA LEU A 77 8.26 6.61 16.40
C LEU A 77 7.35 5.54 16.98
N ILE A 78 7.91 4.66 17.81
CA ILE A 78 7.11 3.75 18.64
C ILE A 78 6.35 4.51 19.73
N ASN A 79 5.20 3.98 20.12
CA ASN A 79 4.51 4.43 21.32
C ASN A 79 5.21 3.88 22.56
N LEU A 80 5.73 4.79 23.38
CA LEU A 80 6.41 4.45 24.64
C LEU A 80 5.39 3.97 25.68
N GLN A 81 5.76 2.93 26.42
CA GLN A 81 4.99 2.49 27.59
C GLN A 81 5.24 3.45 28.76
N GLN A 82 4.17 3.77 29.50
CA GLN A 82 4.28 4.59 30.71
C GLN A 82 4.72 3.73 31.89
N GLY A 83 5.73 4.19 32.63
CA GLY A 83 6.26 3.55 33.82
C GLY A 83 7.64 4.09 34.16
N ASP A 84 7.89 4.36 35.44
CA ASP A 84 9.15 4.93 35.94
C ASP A 84 10.15 3.85 36.41
N ASP A 85 9.88 2.58 36.08
CA ASP A 85 10.73 1.46 36.45
C ASP A 85 11.74 1.12 35.35
N ILE A 86 12.91 0.63 35.77
CA ILE A 86 14.03 0.26 34.89
C ILE A 86 13.59 -0.75 33.81
N PHE A 87 12.65 -1.64 34.11
CA PHE A 87 12.20 -2.65 33.15
C PHE A 87 11.39 -2.00 32.01
N THR A 88 10.53 -1.03 32.32
CA THR A 88 9.81 -0.22 31.31
C THR A 88 10.76 0.59 30.44
N GLU A 89 11.76 1.25 31.03
CA GLU A 89 12.79 2.00 30.30
C GLU A 89 13.60 1.09 29.36
N MET A 90 14.05 -0.07 29.86
CA MET A 90 14.79 -1.05 29.06
C MET A 90 13.96 -1.58 27.88
N LYS A 91 12.67 -1.86 28.12
CA LYS A 91 11.76 -2.36 27.07
C LYS A 91 11.50 -1.31 26.00
N ASN A 92 11.28 -0.06 26.40
CA ASN A 92 11.14 1.07 25.48
C ASN A 92 12.41 1.23 24.65
N SER A 93 13.58 1.27 25.29
CA SER A 93 14.89 1.39 24.63
C SER A 93 15.14 0.27 23.63
N ALA A 94 14.85 -0.98 24.00
CA ALA A 94 15.00 -2.12 23.11
C ALA A 94 14.09 -1.99 21.88
N LYS A 95 12.80 -1.63 22.07
CA LYS A 95 11.87 -1.43 20.97
C LYS A 95 12.33 -0.32 20.02
N GLU A 96 12.93 0.75 20.54
CA GLU A 96 13.47 1.83 19.69
C GLU A 96 14.66 1.36 18.87
N VAL A 97 15.58 0.60 19.47
CA VAL A 97 16.75 0.04 18.76
C VAL A 97 16.34 -0.89 17.61
N PHE A 98 15.24 -1.64 17.79
CA PHE A 98 14.71 -2.54 16.77
C PHE A 98 13.62 -1.91 15.89
N ASN A 99 13.38 -0.60 16.01
CA ASN A 99 12.42 0.10 15.16
C ASN A 99 13.10 0.59 13.88
N PHE A 100 12.72 0.00 12.76
CA PHE A 100 13.23 0.38 11.43
C PHE A 100 12.17 1.07 10.57
N ASP A 101 11.01 1.38 11.13
CA ASP A 101 9.88 1.97 10.42
C ASP A 101 10.25 3.37 9.90
N LYS A 102 10.13 3.54 8.58
CA LYS A 102 10.35 4.81 7.90
C LYS A 102 9.27 5.06 6.88
N LEU A 103 8.90 6.33 6.75
CA LEU A 103 7.99 6.78 5.69
C LEU A 103 8.67 6.63 4.33
N ASN A 104 7.91 6.17 3.33
CA ASN A 104 8.42 5.86 1.98
C ASN A 104 7.74 6.68 0.87
N GLY A 105 7.07 7.78 1.23
CA GLY A 105 6.37 8.64 0.28
C GLY A 105 7.25 9.19 -0.85
N GLU A 106 6.67 9.31 -2.03
CA GLU A 106 7.35 9.83 -3.23
C GLU A 106 6.61 11.01 -3.88
N PHE A 107 5.39 11.31 -3.45
CA PHE A 107 4.58 12.37 -4.03
C PHE A 107 5.13 13.74 -3.67
N GLY A 108 5.08 14.67 -4.62
CA GLY A 108 5.28 16.09 -4.32
C GLY A 108 4.12 16.63 -3.48
N GLU A 109 4.34 17.71 -2.72
CA GLU A 109 3.34 18.28 -1.82
C GLU A 109 1.99 18.61 -2.50
N ILE A 110 2.03 19.23 -3.69
CA ILE A 110 0.84 19.55 -4.48
C ILE A 110 0.13 18.26 -4.96
N GLN A 111 0.89 17.23 -5.30
CA GLN A 111 0.34 15.95 -5.75
C GLN A 111 -0.36 15.24 -4.58
N THR A 112 0.25 15.23 -3.39
CA THR A 112 -0.34 14.71 -2.16
C THR A 112 -1.68 15.39 -1.85
N GLN A 113 -1.72 16.73 -1.84
CA GLN A 113 -2.95 17.48 -1.57
C GLN A 113 -4.04 17.13 -2.58
N ARG A 114 -3.75 17.20 -3.87
CA ARG A 114 -4.72 16.87 -4.93
C ARG A 114 -5.18 15.42 -4.88
N PHE A 115 -4.30 14.50 -4.49
CA PHE A 115 -4.65 13.10 -4.34
C PHE A 115 -5.70 12.92 -3.23
N PHE A 116 -5.47 13.48 -2.03
CA PHE A 116 -6.42 13.36 -0.93
C PHE A 116 -7.63 14.30 -1.04
N GLU A 117 -7.60 15.35 -1.85
CA GLU A 117 -8.81 16.08 -2.26
C GLU A 117 -9.76 15.20 -3.09
N ARG A 118 -9.21 14.23 -3.82
CA ARG A 118 -9.96 13.38 -4.75
C ARG A 118 -10.25 11.98 -4.24
N TYR A 119 -9.37 11.40 -3.44
CA TYR A 119 -9.47 10.01 -3.01
C TYR A 119 -9.56 9.91 -1.49
N ASP A 120 -10.49 9.08 -1.02
CA ASP A 120 -10.53 8.62 0.36
C ASP A 120 -9.97 7.19 0.43
N LEU A 121 -9.08 6.93 1.37
CA LEU A 121 -8.58 5.58 1.67
C LEU A 121 -9.60 4.88 2.56
N LEU A 122 -10.19 3.79 2.07
CA LEU A 122 -11.23 3.04 2.78
C LEU A 122 -10.66 1.86 3.58
N LYS A 123 -9.71 1.13 2.97
CA LYS A 123 -9.08 -0.03 3.60
C LYS A 123 -7.69 -0.25 3.03
N HIS A 124 -6.76 -0.62 3.88
CA HIS A 124 -5.40 -1.02 3.50
C HIS A 124 -5.11 -2.41 4.05
N CYS A 125 -4.50 -3.25 3.21
CA CYS A 125 -3.86 -4.50 3.57
C CYS A 125 -2.34 -4.22 3.61
N PRO A 126 -1.71 -4.25 4.81
CA PRO A 126 -0.26 -4.08 4.91
C PRO A 126 0.47 -5.14 4.13
N ASN A 127 1.74 -4.86 3.86
CA ASN A 127 2.65 -5.81 3.26
C ASN A 127 2.75 -7.08 4.11
N THR A 128 2.29 -8.23 3.61
CA THR A 128 2.41 -9.50 4.32
C THR A 128 3.88 -9.93 4.35
N GLU A 129 4.46 -10.01 5.56
CA GLU A 129 5.90 -10.22 5.76
C GLU A 129 6.42 -11.52 5.10
N SER A 130 5.54 -12.50 4.88
CA SER A 130 5.88 -13.79 4.26
C SER A 130 6.04 -13.74 2.74
N ASN A 131 5.21 -12.98 2.01
CA ASN A 131 5.16 -13.07 0.54
C ASN A 131 5.06 -11.72 -0.19
N GLY A 132 4.80 -10.62 0.52
CA GLY A 132 4.88 -9.28 -0.02
C GLY A 132 3.59 -8.74 -0.64
N PHE A 133 2.45 -9.38 -0.43
CA PHE A 133 1.15 -8.88 -0.90
C PHE A 133 0.75 -7.61 -0.14
N SER A 134 0.27 -6.60 -0.86
CA SER A 134 -0.39 -5.44 -0.28
C SER A 134 -1.41 -4.88 -1.25
N ALA A 135 -2.51 -4.37 -0.71
CA ALA A 135 -3.54 -3.73 -1.51
C ALA A 135 -4.23 -2.62 -0.74
N THR A 136 -4.69 -1.59 -1.45
CA THR A 136 -5.39 -0.45 -0.87
C THR A 136 -6.66 -0.15 -1.65
N PHE A 137 -7.77 0.01 -0.93
CA PHE A 137 -9.08 0.29 -1.49
C PHE A 137 -9.42 1.76 -1.33
N PHE A 138 -9.68 2.43 -2.45
CA PHE A 138 -9.93 3.87 -2.53
C PHE A 138 -11.34 4.16 -3.02
N TYR A 139 -11.88 5.28 -2.57
CA TYR A 139 -13.07 5.90 -3.11
C TYR A 139 -12.73 7.21 -3.82
N ASN A 140 -13.14 7.34 -5.09
CA ASN A 140 -12.99 8.58 -5.84
C ASN A 140 -14.18 9.51 -5.57
N LYS A 141 -13.93 10.63 -4.91
CA LYS A 141 -14.95 11.63 -4.57
C LYS A 141 -15.55 12.32 -5.79
N GLU A 142 -14.81 12.42 -6.90
CA GLU A 142 -15.29 13.01 -8.15
C GLU A 142 -16.15 12.03 -8.94
N SER A 143 -15.60 10.86 -9.30
CA SER A 143 -16.29 9.89 -10.17
C SER A 143 -17.27 8.99 -9.42
N LYS A 144 -17.22 8.96 -8.08
CA LYS A 144 -17.99 8.08 -7.21
C LYS A 144 -17.64 6.59 -7.40
N GLU A 145 -16.52 6.31 -8.05
CA GLU A 145 -16.04 4.96 -8.29
C GLU A 145 -15.13 4.48 -7.18
N TYR A 146 -15.12 3.17 -6.96
CA TYR A 146 -14.24 2.50 -6.02
C TYR A 146 -13.12 1.80 -6.77
N THR A 147 -11.89 1.88 -6.26
CA THR A 147 -10.74 1.27 -6.91
C THR A 147 -9.90 0.47 -5.92
N LEU A 148 -9.65 -0.79 -6.24
CA LEU A 148 -8.67 -1.63 -5.55
C LEU A 148 -7.32 -1.47 -6.25
N ALA A 149 -6.35 -0.91 -5.55
CA ALA A 149 -4.97 -0.78 -6.02
C ALA A 149 -4.10 -1.87 -5.40
N ILE A 150 -3.54 -2.74 -6.22
CA ILE A 150 -2.74 -3.89 -5.82
C ILE A 150 -1.26 -3.56 -6.03
N ARG A 151 -0.46 -3.77 -4.99
CA ARG A 151 1.00 -3.64 -5.04
C ARG A 151 1.60 -4.94 -5.56
N GLY A 152 2.70 -4.84 -6.30
CA GLY A 152 3.57 -5.97 -6.57
C GLY A 152 4.85 -5.89 -5.73
N THR A 153 5.45 -7.03 -5.44
CA THR A 153 6.88 -7.08 -5.10
C THR A 153 7.71 -6.84 -6.36
N GLU A 154 8.91 -6.29 -6.17
CA GLU A 154 9.87 -6.08 -7.26
C GLU A 154 10.42 -7.44 -7.72
N PHE A 155 9.78 -8.03 -8.73
CA PHE A 155 10.37 -9.09 -9.54
C PHE A 155 10.90 -8.49 -10.82
N LYS A 156 12.04 -9.01 -11.29
CA LYS A 156 12.52 -8.68 -12.63
C LYS A 156 11.68 -9.40 -13.68
N LEU A 157 11.55 -8.80 -14.86
CA LEU A 157 10.69 -9.32 -15.93
C LEU A 157 11.09 -10.73 -16.39
N ASP A 158 12.38 -11.06 -16.36
CA ASP A 158 12.93 -12.40 -16.61
C ASP A 158 12.43 -13.42 -15.57
N GLN A 159 12.46 -13.08 -14.28
CA GLN A 159 11.94 -13.94 -13.21
C GLN A 159 10.44 -14.22 -13.37
N ILE A 160 9.66 -13.24 -13.83
CA ILE A 160 8.22 -13.45 -14.06
C ILE A 160 7.97 -14.27 -15.34
N GLN A 161 8.84 -14.15 -16.35
CA GLN A 161 8.75 -15.00 -17.54
C GLN A 161 9.11 -16.46 -17.22
N ASP A 162 10.12 -16.68 -16.40
CA ASP A 162 10.51 -17.99 -15.89
C ASP A 162 9.38 -18.59 -15.05
N LEU A 163 8.78 -17.82 -14.15
CA LEU A 163 7.58 -18.21 -13.39
C LEU A 163 6.43 -18.71 -14.29
N ILE A 164 6.10 -17.96 -15.35
CA ILE A 164 5.05 -18.34 -16.29
C ILE A 164 5.41 -19.66 -16.99
N ASN A 165 6.67 -19.81 -17.41
CA ASN A 165 7.15 -21.02 -18.08
C ASN A 165 7.18 -22.24 -17.12
N ASP A 166 7.60 -22.04 -15.88
CA ASP A 166 7.69 -23.07 -14.84
C ASP A 166 6.31 -23.55 -14.37
N TYR A 167 5.31 -22.66 -14.32
CA TYR A 167 3.92 -23.04 -14.09
C TYR A 167 3.43 -24.09 -15.10
N TYR A 168 3.86 -24.00 -16.36
CA TYR A 168 3.54 -24.97 -17.41
C TYR A 168 4.39 -26.26 -17.35
N ILE A 169 5.55 -26.24 -16.67
CA ILE A 169 6.54 -27.33 -16.68
C ILE A 169 6.59 -28.10 -15.34
N GLY A 170 5.95 -27.62 -14.28
CA GLY A 170 5.78 -28.35 -13.01
C GLY A 170 7.07 -28.50 -12.21
N THR A 171 7.90 -27.45 -12.20
CA THR A 171 9.16 -27.38 -11.44
C THR A 171 8.93 -26.76 -10.05
N ASN A 172 9.58 -27.32 -9.03
CA ASN A 172 9.55 -26.78 -7.65
C ASN A 172 10.50 -25.58 -7.56
N ASN A 173 9.97 -24.36 -7.75
CA ASN A 173 10.74 -23.13 -7.65
C ASN A 173 10.16 -22.23 -6.55
N ASP A 174 11.00 -21.80 -5.59
CA ASP A 174 10.62 -20.96 -4.44
C ASP A 174 9.95 -19.62 -4.84
N ASP A 175 10.22 -19.11 -6.05
CA ASP A 175 9.59 -17.90 -6.58
C ASP A 175 8.15 -18.14 -7.07
N LEU A 176 7.80 -19.37 -7.48
CA LEU A 176 6.43 -19.78 -7.80
C LEU A 176 5.55 -19.83 -6.57
N ASP A 177 6.09 -20.37 -5.47
CA ASP A 177 5.39 -20.43 -4.20
C ASP A 177 5.02 -19.02 -3.73
N LYS A 178 5.90 -18.02 -3.87
CA LYS A 178 5.61 -16.63 -3.48
C LYS A 178 4.49 -15.97 -4.28
N VAL A 179 4.42 -16.18 -5.60
CA VAL A 179 3.34 -15.58 -6.42
C VAL A 179 2.01 -16.27 -6.14
N VAL A 180 2.02 -17.59 -5.97
CA VAL A 180 0.84 -18.37 -5.56
C VAL A 180 0.36 -17.92 -4.18
N GLU A 181 1.27 -17.71 -3.23
CA GLU A 181 0.94 -17.20 -1.90
C GLU A 181 0.35 -15.78 -1.96
N GLN A 182 0.96 -14.84 -2.71
CA GLN A 182 0.40 -13.50 -2.89
C GLN A 182 -0.99 -13.55 -3.54
N TYR A 183 -1.21 -14.48 -4.48
CA TYR A 183 -2.53 -14.71 -5.07
C TYR A 183 -3.54 -15.20 -4.02
N PHE A 184 -3.20 -16.16 -3.17
CA PHE A 184 -4.08 -16.61 -2.09
C PHE A 184 -4.35 -15.51 -1.06
N ASP A 185 -3.34 -14.75 -0.65
CA ASP A 185 -3.50 -13.59 0.25
C ASP A 185 -4.45 -12.54 -0.34
N MET A 186 -4.37 -12.31 -1.65
CA MET A 186 -5.30 -11.45 -2.37
C MET A 186 -6.74 -11.96 -2.29
N LEU A 187 -6.96 -13.28 -2.49
CA LEU A 187 -8.28 -13.89 -2.35
C LEU A 187 -8.79 -13.78 -0.92
N PHE A 188 -7.96 -14.07 0.08
CA PHE A 188 -8.33 -13.95 1.50
C PHE A 188 -8.67 -12.51 1.87
N PHE A 189 -7.86 -11.54 1.46
CA PHE A 189 -8.16 -10.13 1.68
C PHE A 189 -9.50 -9.73 1.06
N TYR A 190 -9.81 -10.22 -0.14
CA TYR A 190 -11.10 -9.96 -0.74
C TYR A 190 -12.25 -10.62 0.03
N GLU A 191 -12.20 -11.93 0.27
CA GLU A 191 -13.31 -12.67 0.88
C GLU A 191 -13.59 -12.24 2.32
N GLU A 192 -12.54 -12.06 3.13
CA GLU A 192 -12.67 -11.81 4.58
C GLU A 192 -12.81 -10.32 4.90
N THR A 193 -12.33 -9.43 4.03
CA THR A 193 -12.27 -7.99 4.33
C THR A 193 -13.02 -7.14 3.32
N LEU A 194 -12.67 -7.24 2.03
CA LEU A 194 -13.20 -6.32 1.03
C LEU A 194 -14.68 -6.58 0.74
N LYS A 195 -15.07 -7.84 0.58
CA LYS A 195 -16.42 -8.26 0.24
C LYS A 195 -17.45 -7.90 1.32
N PRO A 196 -17.21 -8.12 2.64
CA PRO A 196 -18.08 -7.62 3.69
C PRO A 196 -18.22 -6.09 3.67
N LEU A 197 -17.11 -5.36 3.50
CA LEU A 197 -17.11 -3.90 3.41
C LEU A 197 -17.91 -3.40 2.20
N MET A 198 -17.78 -4.07 1.05
CA MET A 198 -18.54 -3.77 -0.16
C MET A 198 -20.03 -4.01 0.04
N GLN A 199 -20.42 -5.11 0.70
CA GLN A 199 -21.81 -5.41 1.01
C GLN A 199 -22.42 -4.38 1.97
N GLU A 200 -21.72 -4.03 3.04
CA GLU A 200 -22.14 -3.01 4.02
C GLU A 200 -22.39 -1.66 3.33
N LYS A 201 -21.53 -1.28 2.38
CA LYS A 201 -21.59 -0.01 1.65
C LYS A 201 -22.45 -0.06 0.37
N GLY A 202 -23.04 -1.20 0.03
CA GLY A 202 -23.83 -1.37 -1.19
C GLY A 202 -23.02 -1.24 -2.49
N ILE A 203 -21.73 -1.56 -2.46
CA ILE A 203 -20.82 -1.49 -3.60
C ILE A 203 -20.92 -2.78 -4.41
N THR A 204 -21.35 -2.67 -5.66
CA THR A 204 -21.56 -3.84 -6.54
C THR A 204 -20.44 -4.03 -7.57
N LYS A 205 -19.75 -2.94 -7.94
CA LYS A 205 -18.64 -2.97 -8.89
C LYS A 205 -17.48 -2.08 -8.46
N ILE A 206 -16.27 -2.51 -8.79
CA ILE A 206 -15.02 -1.82 -8.51
C ILE A 206 -14.11 -1.78 -9.73
N ASN A 207 -13.27 -0.76 -9.82
CA ASN A 207 -12.10 -0.76 -10.69
C ASN A 207 -10.95 -1.48 -9.98
N VAL A 208 -10.03 -2.06 -10.74
CA VAL A 208 -8.83 -2.69 -10.18
C VAL A 208 -7.61 -2.22 -10.95
N VAL A 209 -6.54 -1.91 -10.22
CA VAL A 209 -5.31 -1.38 -10.79
C VAL A 209 -4.07 -1.98 -10.14
N GLY A 210 -3.03 -2.20 -10.93
CA GLY A 210 -1.73 -2.63 -10.41
C GLY A 210 -0.56 -2.36 -11.36
N HIS A 211 0.65 -2.32 -10.79
CA HIS A 211 1.91 -2.15 -11.51
C HIS A 211 2.83 -3.36 -11.29
N SER A 212 3.60 -3.75 -12.31
CA SER A 212 4.52 -4.91 -12.28
C SER A 212 3.77 -6.20 -11.89
N LEU A 213 4.25 -6.96 -10.90
CA LEU A 213 3.55 -8.15 -10.38
C LEU A 213 2.14 -7.81 -9.86
N GLY A 214 1.93 -6.62 -9.29
CA GLY A 214 0.59 -6.20 -8.86
C GLY A 214 -0.38 -6.07 -10.04
N GLY A 215 0.12 -5.78 -11.23
CA GLY A 215 -0.67 -5.79 -12.47
C GLY A 215 -0.98 -7.20 -12.98
N TYR A 216 -0.13 -8.19 -12.69
CA TYR A 216 -0.43 -9.61 -12.94
C TYR A 216 -1.53 -10.10 -11.97
N LEU A 217 -1.37 -9.82 -10.67
CA LEU A 217 -2.40 -10.11 -9.65
C LEU A 217 -3.74 -9.42 -9.97
N THR A 218 -3.70 -8.21 -10.52
CA THR A 218 -4.89 -7.48 -10.99
C THR A 218 -5.65 -8.24 -12.09
N GLN A 219 -4.94 -8.90 -13.00
CA GLN A 219 -5.56 -9.73 -14.05
C GLN A 219 -6.19 -10.98 -13.44
N LEU A 220 -5.44 -11.67 -12.57
CA LEU A 220 -5.95 -12.84 -11.86
C LEU A 220 -7.18 -12.50 -11.03
N PHE A 221 -7.17 -11.38 -10.29
CA PHE A 221 -8.33 -10.90 -9.54
C PHE A 221 -9.56 -10.71 -10.44
N ALA A 222 -9.38 -10.08 -11.60
CA ALA A 222 -10.46 -9.84 -12.54
C ALA A 222 -11.02 -11.14 -13.14
N LEU A 223 -10.18 -12.16 -13.34
CA LEU A 223 -10.59 -13.49 -13.80
C LEU A 223 -11.30 -14.30 -12.70
N SER A 224 -10.88 -14.16 -11.44
CA SER A 224 -11.48 -14.84 -10.30
C SER A 224 -12.82 -14.24 -9.90
N TYR A 225 -13.00 -12.92 -10.07
CA TYR A 225 -14.20 -12.19 -9.65
C TYR A 225 -14.84 -11.33 -10.75
N PRO A 226 -15.12 -11.86 -11.96
CA PRO A 226 -15.49 -11.06 -13.13
C PRO A 226 -16.79 -10.25 -12.95
N ASN A 227 -17.70 -10.73 -12.11
CA ASN A 227 -19.02 -10.11 -11.90
C ASN A 227 -18.96 -8.76 -11.16
N ILE A 228 -17.89 -8.52 -10.37
CA ILE A 228 -17.71 -7.28 -9.62
C ILE A 228 -16.77 -6.28 -10.31
N ILE A 229 -16.23 -6.62 -11.47
CA ILE A 229 -15.30 -5.74 -12.18
C ILE A 229 -16.05 -4.72 -13.02
N ASN A 230 -15.63 -3.47 -12.89
CA ASN A 230 -15.99 -2.37 -13.78
C ASN A 230 -14.91 -2.17 -14.86
N GLU A 231 -13.69 -1.84 -14.44
CA GLU A 231 -12.54 -1.62 -15.33
C GLU A 231 -11.25 -2.14 -14.71
N VAL A 232 -10.29 -2.51 -15.57
CA VAL A 232 -9.00 -3.07 -15.18
C VAL A 232 -7.89 -2.23 -15.79
N TYR A 233 -6.92 -1.82 -14.97
CA TYR A 233 -5.76 -1.05 -15.39
C TYR A 233 -4.47 -1.75 -14.94
N THR A 234 -3.61 -2.09 -15.90
CA THR A 234 -2.32 -2.70 -15.60
C THR A 234 -1.19 -1.89 -16.21
N TYR A 235 -0.12 -1.71 -15.45
CA TYR A 235 1.06 -0.95 -15.85
C TYR A 235 2.28 -1.83 -15.74
N ASN A 236 3.02 -1.98 -16.84
CA ASN A 236 4.23 -2.80 -16.93
C ASN A 236 4.05 -4.23 -16.37
N ALA A 237 2.86 -4.81 -16.57
CA ALA A 237 2.55 -6.15 -16.11
C ALA A 237 2.95 -7.19 -17.16
N PRO A 238 3.52 -8.33 -16.76
CA PRO A 238 3.64 -9.49 -17.65
C PRO A 238 2.24 -9.98 -18.03
N LEU A 239 2.07 -10.34 -19.30
CA LEU A 239 0.79 -10.73 -19.86
C LEU A 239 0.49 -12.18 -19.49
N GLU A 240 -0.69 -12.43 -18.92
CA GLU A 240 -1.28 -13.76 -18.92
C GLU A 240 -1.88 -14.01 -20.31
N SER A 241 -1.04 -14.37 -21.29
CA SER A 241 -1.55 -14.74 -22.61
C SER A 241 -2.20 -16.12 -22.52
N ARG A 242 -3.53 -16.19 -22.58
CA ARG A 242 -4.19 -17.44 -22.99
C ARG A 242 -3.68 -17.78 -24.38
N SER A 243 -2.94 -18.88 -24.53
CA SER A 243 -2.79 -19.48 -25.86
C SER A 243 -4.18 -19.90 -26.31
N VAL A 244 -4.79 -19.11 -27.20
CA VAL A 244 -5.95 -19.56 -27.95
C VAL A 244 -5.40 -20.59 -28.94
N ALA A 245 -5.54 -21.87 -28.58
CA ALA A 245 -5.43 -22.98 -29.51
C ALA A 245 -6.82 -23.25 -30.10
#